data_AF-A0A656Z204-F1
#
_entry.id   AF-A0A656Z204-F1
#
_cell.length_a   1.000
_cell.length_b   1.000
_cell.length_c   1.000
_cell.angle_alpha   90.00
_cell.angle_beta   90.00
_cell.angle_gamma   90.00
#
_symmetry.space_group_name_H-M   'P 1'
#
loop_
_entity.id
_entity.type
_entity.pdbx_description
1 polymer ?
#
loop_
_entity_poly.entity_id
_entity_poly.type
_entity_poly.pdbx_seq_one_letter_code
_entity_poly.pdbx_strand_id
1 'polypeptide(L)'
;MHTNERLIDRLLQLQAGLWSTECVHKLSKIAGALAIIAAMAAAIIYSVVKPDQNWDMIPYIATALENRYPDATQLHTETWRQIAEVTSEGELQALKYGGDYRSAQWESPDNFKSQLVMYRVKAGYIQLLRWLEPYQGLVRGGHLISISAAFATGLLILWLLGSYNALQAGLLVGPALLLASYGPITSAVFPDIAMAALSFAAIFAILRERDWLGALLLVLSFTSAQTTSS
;
A
#
# COMPACT_ATOMS: atom_id res chain seq x y z
N MET A 1 -42.80 49.81 3.73
CA MET A 1 -42.88 48.33 3.69
C MET A 1 -42.42 47.70 2.37
N HIS A 2 -41.87 48.44 1.39
CA HIS A 2 -41.54 47.89 0.05
C HIS A 2 -40.12 47.30 -0.11
N THR A 3 -39.23 47.51 0.86
CA THR A 3 -37.80 47.15 0.77
C THR A 3 -37.51 45.70 1.15
N ASN A 4 -38.38 45.06 1.94
CA ASN A 4 -38.17 43.71 2.45
C ASN A 4 -38.39 42.63 1.36
N GLU A 5 -39.35 42.82 0.46
CA GLU A 5 -39.66 41.82 -0.58
C GLU A 5 -38.53 41.67 -1.59
N ARG A 6 -37.90 42.78 -2.03
CA ARG A 6 -36.74 42.72 -2.94
C ARG A 6 -35.51 42.06 -2.32
N LEU A 7 -35.38 42.12 -0.99
CA LEU A 7 -34.28 41.49 -0.24
C LEU A 7 -34.51 39.98 -0.12
N ILE A 8 -35.75 39.58 0.16
CA ILE A 8 -36.17 38.17 0.19
C ILE A 8 -36.05 37.53 -1.19
N ASP A 9 -36.49 38.21 -2.26
CA ASP A 9 -36.36 37.69 -3.63
C ASP A 9 -34.91 37.52 -4.07
N ARG A 10 -34.03 38.46 -3.68
CA ARG A 10 -32.58 38.32 -3.92
C ARG A 10 -31.98 37.17 -3.14
N LEU A 11 -32.39 36.97 -1.88
CA LEU A 11 -31.94 35.85 -1.06
C LEU A 11 -32.42 34.51 -1.64
N LEU A 12 -33.67 34.43 -2.10
CA LEU A 12 -34.23 33.24 -2.74
C LEU A 12 -33.57 32.95 -4.10
N GLN A 13 -33.25 33.96 -4.91
CA GLN A 13 -32.51 33.77 -6.16
C GLN A 13 -31.05 33.36 -5.93
N LEU A 14 -30.38 33.94 -4.93
CA LEU A 14 -29.05 33.53 -4.51
C LEU A 14 -29.05 32.09 -4.00
N GLN A 15 -30.06 31.72 -3.20
CA GLN A 15 -30.26 30.36 -2.72
C GLN A 15 -30.54 29.41 -3.90
N ALA A 16 -31.44 29.75 -4.82
CA ALA A 16 -31.72 28.94 -6.00
C ALA A 16 -30.48 28.76 -6.92
N GLY A 17 -29.61 29.76 -7.02
CA GLY A 17 -28.33 29.67 -7.75
C GLY A 17 -27.29 28.78 -7.04
N LEU A 18 -27.16 28.92 -5.71
CA LEU A 18 -26.31 28.10 -4.85
C LEU A 18 -26.73 26.62 -4.83
N TRP A 19 -28.03 26.35 -4.93
CA TRP A 19 -28.63 25.02 -4.97
C TRP A 19 -28.96 24.55 -6.39
N SER A 20 -28.42 25.21 -7.42
CA SER A 20 -28.51 24.70 -8.78
C SER A 20 -27.91 23.29 -8.84
N THR A 21 -28.54 22.41 -9.61
CA THR A 21 -28.11 21.02 -9.77
C THR A 21 -26.64 20.92 -10.22
N GLU A 22 -26.19 21.88 -11.01
CA GLU A 22 -24.81 22.01 -11.46
C GLU A 22 -23.83 22.36 -10.33
N CYS A 23 -24.19 23.31 -9.46
CA CYS A 23 -23.40 23.67 -8.28
C CYS A 23 -23.27 22.48 -7.32
N VAL A 24 -24.39 21.82 -7.00
CA VAL A 24 -24.42 20.63 -6.12
C VAL A 24 -23.60 19.49 -6.73
N HIS A 25 -23.71 19.25 -8.04
CA HIS A 25 -22.94 18.23 -8.73
C HIS A 25 -21.43 18.53 -8.71
N LYS A 26 -21.02 19.78 -8.91
CA LYS A 26 -19.60 20.18 -8.83
C LYS A 26 -19.07 20.05 -7.41
N LEU A 27 -19.83 20.50 -6.41
CA LEU A 27 -19.46 20.38 -4.99
C LEU A 27 -19.33 18.93 -4.56
N SER A 28 -20.26 18.05 -4.96
CA SER A 28 -20.18 16.62 -4.63
C SER A 28 -18.94 15.93 -5.21
N LYS A 29 -18.49 16.31 -6.41
CA LYS A 29 -17.22 15.83 -6.98
C LYS A 29 -16.01 16.27 -6.18
N ILE A 30 -15.96 17.54 -5.81
CA ILE A 30 -14.87 18.09 -4.98
C ILE A 30 -14.86 17.38 -3.63
N ALA A 31 -16.02 17.24 -2.98
CA ALA A 31 -16.16 16.56 -1.71
C ALA A 31 -15.73 15.08 -1.80
N GLY A 32 -16.11 14.37 -2.88
CA GLY A 32 -15.69 13.00 -3.09
C GLY A 32 -14.19 12.85 -3.34
N ALA A 33 -13.57 13.75 -4.11
CA ALA A 33 -12.11 13.76 -4.27
C ALA A 33 -11.39 14.03 -2.93
N LEU A 34 -11.88 15.00 -2.15
CA LEU A 34 -11.34 15.31 -0.83
C LEU A 34 -11.49 14.14 0.15
N ALA A 35 -12.59 13.40 0.09
CA ALA A 35 -12.80 12.22 0.94
C ALA A 35 -11.76 11.12 0.66
N ILE A 36 -11.42 10.88 -0.61
CA ILE A 36 -10.37 9.93 -0.99
C ILE A 36 -9.00 10.45 -0.54
N ILE A 37 -8.68 11.72 -0.80
CA ILE A 37 -7.40 12.32 -0.40
C ILE A 37 -7.23 12.26 1.12
N ALA A 38 -8.28 12.57 1.89
CA ALA A 38 -8.26 12.49 3.34
C ALA A 38 -8.04 11.06 3.83
N ALA A 39 -8.72 10.07 3.21
CA ALA A 39 -8.52 8.66 3.55
C ALA A 39 -7.09 8.18 3.22
N MET A 40 -6.55 8.57 2.06
CA MET A 40 -5.16 8.28 1.69
C MET A 40 -4.16 8.91 2.65
N ALA A 41 -4.36 10.19 2.98
CA ALA A 41 -3.50 10.91 3.91
C ALA A 41 -3.52 10.25 5.29
N ALA A 42 -4.70 9.88 5.79
CA ALA A 42 -4.83 9.17 7.05
C ALA A 42 -4.10 7.82 7.03
N ALA A 43 -4.23 7.04 5.96
CA ALA A 43 -3.53 5.76 5.81
C ALA A 43 -2.00 5.92 5.74
N ILE A 44 -1.50 6.88 4.96
CA ILE A 44 -0.06 7.15 4.85
C ILE A 44 0.50 7.67 6.17
N ILE A 45 -0.19 8.61 6.83
CA ILE A 45 0.20 9.10 8.15
C ILE A 45 0.24 7.95 9.15
N TYR A 46 -0.78 7.08 9.15
CA TYR A 46 -0.80 5.88 9.99
C TYR A 46 0.43 5.01 9.74
N SER A 47 0.75 4.71 8.49
CA SER A 47 1.91 3.88 8.12
C SER A 47 3.25 4.48 8.52
N VAL A 48 3.40 5.80 8.44
CA VAL A 48 4.63 6.50 8.85
C VAL A 48 4.76 6.58 10.37
N VAL A 49 3.66 6.86 11.08
CA VAL A 49 3.66 7.02 12.55
C VAL A 49 3.72 5.67 13.27
N LYS A 50 3.09 4.64 12.68
CA LYS A 50 2.99 3.30 13.25
C LYS A 50 3.33 2.25 12.17
N PRO A 51 4.60 2.18 11.73
CA PRO A 51 5.04 1.13 10.82
C PRO A 51 4.90 -0.23 11.52
N ASP A 52 4.24 -1.18 10.87
CA ASP A 52 4.00 -2.52 11.39
C ASP A 52 5.18 -3.43 11.05
N GLN A 53 5.99 -3.77 12.06
CA GLN A 53 7.03 -4.79 11.92
C GLN A 53 6.38 -6.18 11.96
N ASN A 54 5.70 -6.52 10.86
CA ASN A 54 4.92 -7.75 10.74
C ASN A 54 5.81 -8.99 10.56
N TRP A 55 5.25 -10.17 10.83
CA TRP A 55 5.96 -11.44 10.70
C TRP A 55 6.44 -11.73 9.28
N ASP A 56 5.61 -11.49 8.27
CA ASP A 56 5.94 -11.83 6.88
C ASP A 56 7.10 -10.99 6.33
N MET A 57 7.40 -9.85 6.94
CA MET A 57 8.58 -9.05 6.63
C MET A 57 9.85 -9.90 6.72
N ILE A 58 10.01 -10.66 7.81
CA ILE A 58 11.23 -11.38 8.18
C ILE A 58 11.74 -12.28 7.03
N PRO A 59 10.94 -13.21 6.49
CA PRO A 59 11.38 -14.06 5.39
C PRO A 59 11.59 -13.28 4.07
N TYR A 60 10.91 -12.15 3.82
CA TYR A 60 11.24 -11.30 2.65
C TYR A 60 12.62 -10.65 2.79
N ILE A 61 12.95 -10.13 3.98
CA ILE A 61 14.28 -9.56 4.27
C ILE A 61 15.36 -10.64 4.14
N ALA A 62 15.15 -11.83 4.71
CA ALA A 62 16.06 -12.96 4.54
C ALA A 62 16.25 -13.35 3.07
N THR A 63 15.17 -13.48 2.30
CA THR A 63 15.25 -13.82 0.86
C THR A 63 16.03 -12.75 0.08
N ALA A 64 15.93 -11.48 0.47
CA ALA A 64 16.75 -10.41 -0.10
C ALA A 64 18.25 -10.52 0.27
N LEU A 65 18.58 -11.13 1.40
CA LEU A 65 19.94 -11.40 1.89
C LEU A 65 20.54 -12.72 1.37
N GLU A 66 19.73 -13.68 0.92
CA GLU A 66 20.18 -15.03 0.52
C GLU A 66 21.29 -15.05 -0.56
N ASN A 67 21.36 -14.03 -1.41
CA ASN A 67 22.42 -13.92 -2.43
C ASN A 67 23.81 -13.64 -1.85
N ARG A 68 23.89 -13.26 -0.56
CA ARG A 68 25.13 -12.92 0.16
C ARG A 68 25.44 -13.90 1.28
N TYR A 69 24.42 -14.56 1.83
CA TYR A 69 24.55 -15.49 2.95
C TYR A 69 23.92 -16.85 2.62
N PRO A 70 24.67 -17.76 1.99
CA PRO A 70 24.17 -19.10 1.66
C PRO A 70 24.08 -20.01 2.90
N ASP A 71 24.85 -19.74 3.95
CA ASP A 71 24.78 -20.47 5.21
C ASP A 71 23.53 -20.07 6.03
N ALA A 72 22.81 -21.06 6.55
CA ALA A 72 21.57 -20.82 7.29
C ALA A 72 21.80 -20.00 8.56
N THR A 73 22.88 -20.27 9.29
CA THR A 73 23.20 -19.60 10.56
C THR A 73 23.56 -18.14 10.32
N GLN A 74 24.41 -17.86 9.33
CA GLN A 74 24.77 -16.48 8.96
C GLN A 74 23.56 -15.70 8.46
N LEU A 75 22.75 -16.29 7.57
CA LEU A 75 21.54 -15.66 7.06
C LEU A 75 20.55 -15.33 8.18
N HIS A 76 20.31 -16.28 9.09
CA HIS A 76 19.45 -16.10 10.24
C HIS A 76 19.96 -14.96 11.13
N THR A 77 21.25 -14.99 11.49
CA THR A 77 21.88 -13.98 12.35
C THR A 77 21.76 -12.59 11.74
N GLU A 78 22.11 -12.43 10.47
CA GLU A 78 22.07 -11.13 9.79
C GLU A 78 20.64 -10.62 9.62
N THR A 79 19.69 -11.49 9.29
CA THR A 79 18.28 -11.11 9.16
C THR A 79 17.75 -10.53 10.47
N TRP A 80 17.96 -11.24 11.58
CA TRP A 80 17.48 -10.79 12.89
C TRP A 80 18.25 -9.57 13.41
N ARG A 81 19.52 -9.41 13.04
CA ARG A 81 20.29 -8.19 13.31
C ARG A 81 19.62 -6.97 12.67
N GLN A 82 19.28 -7.03 11.38
CA GLN A 82 18.63 -5.91 10.69
C GLN A 82 17.22 -5.62 11.23
N ILE A 83 16.46 -6.64 11.61
CA ILE A 83 15.13 -6.45 12.22
C ILE A 83 15.26 -5.77 13.59
N ALA A 84 16.21 -6.20 14.42
CA ALA A 84 16.40 -5.65 15.76
C ALA A 84 16.82 -4.17 15.74
N GLU A 85 17.46 -3.68 14.67
CA GLU A 85 17.85 -2.25 14.54
C GLU A 85 16.66 -1.29 14.45
N VAL A 86 15.49 -1.77 14.06
CA VAL A 86 14.32 -0.94 13.74
C VAL A 86 13.05 -1.34 14.51
N THR A 87 13.16 -2.36 15.36
CA THR A 87 12.04 -2.93 16.11
C THR A 87 12.25 -2.70 17.60
N SER A 88 11.21 -2.32 18.34
CA SER A 88 11.30 -2.22 19.79
C SER A 88 11.53 -3.59 20.44
N GLU A 89 12.05 -3.64 21.67
CA GLU A 89 12.31 -4.91 22.34
C GLU A 89 11.03 -5.75 22.50
N GLY A 90 9.90 -5.13 22.87
CA GLY A 90 8.62 -5.83 23.02
C GLY A 90 8.10 -6.43 21.70
N GLU A 91 8.18 -5.67 20.60
CA GLU A 91 7.81 -6.17 19.27
C GLU A 91 8.75 -7.29 18.82
N LEU A 92 10.06 -7.17 19.08
CA LEU A 92 11.03 -8.20 18.74
C LEU A 92 10.75 -9.51 19.49
N GLN A 93 10.36 -9.44 20.76
CA GLN A 93 9.92 -10.61 21.52
C GLN A 93 8.65 -11.22 20.94
N ALA A 94 7.67 -10.39 20.53
CA ALA A 94 6.45 -10.87 19.88
C ALA A 94 6.72 -11.50 18.49
N LEU A 95 7.72 -11.00 17.76
CA LEU A 95 8.18 -11.61 16.52
C LEU A 95 8.86 -12.95 16.76
N LYS A 96 9.73 -13.06 17.77
CA LYS A 96 10.44 -14.31 18.08
C LYS A 96 9.55 -15.38 18.69
N TYR A 97 8.66 -14.99 19.60
CA TYR A 97 7.95 -15.93 20.48
C TYR A 97 6.42 -15.80 20.41
N GLY A 98 5.88 -15.18 19.36
CA GLY A 98 4.43 -15.01 19.15
C GLY A 98 3.67 -16.29 18.79
N GLY A 99 4.13 -17.47 19.23
CA GLY A 99 3.56 -18.78 18.99
C GLY A 99 4.62 -19.82 18.59
N ASP A 100 4.28 -21.11 18.72
CA ASP A 100 5.22 -22.24 18.55
C ASP A 100 5.94 -22.21 17.19
N TYR A 101 5.22 -21.84 16.12
CA TYR A 101 5.83 -21.71 14.80
C TYR A 101 6.93 -20.64 14.79
N ARG A 102 6.67 -19.43 15.30
CA ARG A 102 7.64 -18.34 15.30
C ARG A 102 8.86 -18.66 16.14
N SER A 103 8.64 -19.28 17.31
CA SER A 103 9.72 -19.76 18.19
C SER A 103 10.61 -20.75 17.46
N ALA A 104 10.01 -21.74 16.78
CA ALA A 104 10.77 -22.76 16.04
C ALA A 104 11.58 -22.18 14.86
N GLN A 105 11.12 -21.08 14.25
CA GLN A 105 11.87 -20.36 13.22
C GLN A 105 13.00 -19.49 13.81
N TRP A 106 12.81 -18.91 14.99
CA TRP A 106 13.85 -18.13 15.68
C TRP A 106 14.95 -19.01 16.29
N GLU A 107 14.59 -20.17 16.82
CA GLU A 107 15.54 -21.05 17.52
C GLU A 107 16.38 -21.90 16.57
N SER A 108 15.88 -22.19 15.36
CA SER A 108 16.54 -23.06 14.38
C SER A 108 16.77 -22.34 13.05
N PRO A 109 18.02 -22.02 12.70
CA PRO A 109 18.37 -21.44 11.40
C PRO A 109 17.95 -22.31 10.20
N ASP A 110 17.95 -23.63 10.35
CA ASP A 110 17.55 -24.55 9.28
C ASP A 110 16.04 -24.52 9.05
N ASN A 111 15.24 -24.48 10.12
CA ASN A 111 13.80 -24.25 10.01
C ASN A 111 13.55 -22.92 9.30
N PHE A 112 14.24 -21.86 9.76
CA PHE A 112 14.14 -20.53 9.20
C PHE A 112 14.40 -20.51 7.69
N LYS A 113 15.50 -21.13 7.25
CA LYS A 113 15.86 -21.18 5.83
C LYS A 113 14.87 -22.01 5.00
N SER A 114 14.31 -23.08 5.58
CA SER A 114 13.35 -23.93 4.87
C SER A 114 12.07 -23.18 4.47
N GLN A 115 11.63 -22.21 5.25
CA GLN A 115 10.41 -21.44 4.97
C GLN A 115 10.57 -20.48 3.78
N LEU A 116 11.81 -20.10 3.42
CA LEU A 116 12.08 -19.08 2.41
C LEU A 116 11.65 -19.48 1.00
N VAL A 117 11.47 -20.78 0.73
CA VAL A 117 11.00 -21.29 -0.57
C VAL A 117 9.68 -20.63 -1.02
N MET A 118 8.78 -20.35 -0.08
CA MET A 118 7.49 -19.69 -0.35
C MET A 118 7.67 -18.21 -0.72
N TYR A 119 8.75 -17.57 -0.28
CA TYR A 119 8.99 -16.14 -0.45
C TYR A 119 9.81 -15.82 -1.70
N ARG A 120 10.64 -16.77 -2.15
CA ARG A 120 11.44 -16.67 -3.39
C ARG A 120 10.60 -16.48 -4.66
N VAL A 121 9.33 -16.90 -4.65
CA VAL A 121 8.41 -16.71 -5.79
C VAL A 121 8.09 -15.24 -6.07
N LYS A 122 8.32 -14.35 -5.10
CA LYS A 122 8.09 -12.90 -5.19
C LYS A 122 9.37 -12.14 -5.57
N ALA A 123 10.14 -12.66 -6.51
CA ALA A 123 11.48 -12.16 -6.85
C ALA A 123 11.54 -10.66 -7.26
N GLY A 124 10.51 -10.05 -7.83
CA GLY A 124 10.54 -8.60 -8.11
C GLY A 124 10.38 -7.74 -6.88
N TYR A 125 9.57 -8.19 -5.93
CA TYR A 125 9.51 -7.54 -4.62
C TYR A 125 10.87 -7.63 -3.92
N ILE A 126 11.50 -8.81 -3.97
CA ILE A 126 12.86 -9.02 -3.45
C ILE A 126 13.88 -8.15 -4.19
N GLN A 127 13.79 -8.03 -5.50
CA GLN A 127 14.70 -7.20 -6.29
C GLN A 127 14.53 -5.71 -5.97
N LEU A 128 13.28 -5.26 -5.76
CA LEU A 128 12.99 -3.89 -5.35
C LEU A 128 13.53 -3.59 -3.96
N LEU A 129 13.42 -4.53 -3.01
CA LEU A 129 14.05 -4.43 -1.69
C LEU A 129 15.58 -4.28 -1.82
N ARG A 130 16.23 -5.12 -2.62
CA ARG A 130 17.69 -5.05 -2.86
C ARG A 130 18.13 -3.73 -3.50
N TRP A 131 17.31 -3.15 -4.38
CA TRP A 131 17.59 -1.84 -4.97
C TRP A 131 17.47 -0.70 -3.95
N LEU A 132 16.55 -0.80 -2.99
CA LEU A 132 16.35 0.21 -1.95
C LEU A 132 17.31 0.08 -0.76
N GLU A 133 17.86 -1.11 -0.55
CA GLU A 133 18.75 -1.43 0.56
C GLU A 133 19.87 -0.39 0.79
N PRO A 134 20.63 0.08 -0.23
CA PRO A 134 21.74 1.00 -0.01
C PRO A 134 21.33 2.36 0.57
N TYR A 135 20.05 2.73 0.43
CA TYR A 135 19.56 4.06 0.81
C TYR A 135 18.85 4.08 2.17
N GLN A 136 18.14 3.00 2.51
CA GLN A 136 17.25 2.96 3.68
C GLN A 136 17.44 1.70 4.55
N GLY A 137 18.18 0.69 4.06
CA GLY A 137 18.14 -0.66 4.59
C GLY A 137 16.91 -1.44 4.12
N LEU A 138 16.92 -2.76 4.27
CA LEU A 138 15.87 -3.63 3.72
C LEU A 138 14.51 -3.41 4.40
N VAL A 139 14.49 -3.27 5.73
CA VAL A 139 13.23 -3.14 6.48
C VAL A 139 12.51 -1.82 6.15
N ARG A 140 13.22 -0.69 6.27
CA ARG A 140 12.65 0.63 5.91
C ARG A 140 12.36 0.74 4.42
N GLY A 141 13.18 0.10 3.58
CA GLY A 141 12.91 -0.06 2.15
C GLY A 141 11.57 -0.76 1.90
N GLY A 142 11.26 -1.81 2.64
CA GLY A 142 9.97 -2.50 2.60
C GLY A 142 8.78 -1.58 2.91
N HIS A 143 8.86 -0.81 3.99
CA HIS A 143 7.84 0.19 4.34
C HIS A 143 7.69 1.26 3.26
N LEU A 144 8.81 1.72 2.67
CA LEU A 144 8.78 2.69 1.57
C LEU A 144 8.08 2.15 0.33
N ILE A 145 8.26 0.86 0.00
CA ILE A 145 7.53 0.20 -1.09
C ILE A 145 6.03 0.21 -0.78
N SER A 146 5.63 -0.19 0.43
CA SER A 146 4.22 -0.23 0.84
C SER A 146 3.56 1.16 0.78
N ILE A 147 4.22 2.19 1.30
CA ILE A 147 3.73 3.59 1.25
C ILE A 147 3.63 4.08 -0.21
N SER A 148 4.63 3.79 -1.03
CA SER A 148 4.65 4.19 -2.44
C SER A 148 3.53 3.52 -3.23
N ALA A 149 3.31 2.23 -3.01
CA ALA A 149 2.21 1.47 -3.59
C ALA A 149 0.84 1.99 -3.11
N ALA A 150 0.73 2.34 -1.83
CA ALA A 150 -0.48 2.92 -1.27
C ALA A 150 -0.83 4.26 -1.91
N PHE A 151 0.17 5.12 -2.07
CA PHE A 151 0.04 6.42 -2.72
C PHE A 151 -0.34 6.26 -4.20
N ALA A 152 0.36 5.38 -4.92
CA ALA A 152 0.06 5.08 -6.32
C ALA A 152 -1.37 4.55 -6.51
N THR A 153 -1.82 3.63 -5.64
CA THR A 153 -3.19 3.10 -5.67
C THR A 153 -4.22 4.21 -5.51
N GLY A 154 -4.03 5.11 -4.56
CA GLY A 154 -4.97 6.20 -4.36
C GLY A 154 -4.98 7.23 -5.51
N LEU A 155 -3.82 7.51 -6.11
CA LEU A 155 -3.76 8.31 -7.35
C LEU A 155 -4.49 7.63 -8.51
N LEU A 156 -4.35 6.31 -8.65
CA LEU A 156 -5.07 5.53 -9.66
C LEU A 156 -6.59 5.57 -9.43
N ILE A 157 -7.05 5.49 -8.18
CA ILE A 157 -8.48 5.62 -7.84
C ILE A 157 -9.00 7.02 -8.22
N LEU A 158 -8.28 8.07 -7.83
CA LEU A 158 -8.66 9.45 -8.17
C LEU A 158 -8.69 9.65 -9.69
N TRP A 159 -7.66 9.15 -10.39
CA TRP A 159 -7.58 9.23 -11.82
C TRP A 159 -8.72 8.49 -12.49
N LEU A 160 -9.01 7.25 -12.09
CA LEU A 160 -10.11 6.43 -12.60
C LEU A 160 -11.47 7.11 -12.43
N LEU A 161 -11.78 7.58 -11.22
CA LEU A 161 -13.06 8.24 -10.96
C LEU A 161 -13.18 9.58 -11.69
N GLY A 162 -12.09 10.36 -11.80
CA GLY A 162 -12.05 11.57 -12.62
C GLY A 162 -12.28 11.28 -14.10
N SER A 163 -11.66 10.21 -14.59
CA SER A 163 -11.74 9.69 -15.94
C SER A 163 -13.17 9.38 -16.40
N TYR A 164 -14.01 8.88 -15.49
CA TYR A 164 -15.43 8.55 -15.75
C TYR A 164 -16.40 9.60 -15.18
N ASN A 165 -15.91 10.79 -14.81
CA ASN A 165 -16.74 11.87 -14.25
C ASN A 165 -17.55 11.45 -13.00
N ALA A 166 -16.97 10.53 -12.22
CA ALA A 166 -17.60 9.83 -11.10
C ALA A 166 -16.96 10.18 -9.74
N LEU A 167 -16.25 11.31 -9.64
CA LEU A 167 -15.55 11.71 -8.40
C LEU A 167 -16.46 11.80 -7.17
N GLN A 168 -17.76 12.06 -7.35
CA GLN A 168 -18.75 12.02 -6.27
C GLN A 168 -18.83 10.65 -5.57
N ALA A 169 -18.49 9.56 -6.25
CA ALA A 169 -18.38 8.22 -5.65
C ALA A 169 -17.30 8.16 -4.57
N GLY A 170 -16.34 9.10 -4.57
CA GLY A 170 -15.33 9.23 -3.54
C GLY A 170 -15.88 9.43 -2.12
N LEU A 171 -17.12 9.95 -1.98
CA LEU A 171 -17.82 10.04 -0.70
C LEU A 171 -18.11 8.66 -0.09
N LEU A 172 -18.20 7.61 -0.92
CA LEU A 172 -18.33 6.23 -0.47
C LEU A 172 -16.97 5.52 -0.45
N VAL A 173 -16.16 5.71 -1.49
CA VAL A 173 -14.86 5.04 -1.63
C VAL A 173 -13.88 5.45 -0.51
N GLY A 174 -13.79 6.73 -0.17
CA GLY A 174 -12.90 7.22 0.89
C GLY A 174 -13.14 6.54 2.24
N PRO A 175 -14.37 6.60 2.80
CA PRO A 175 -14.71 5.87 4.02
C PRO A 175 -14.57 4.36 3.89
N ALA A 176 -14.91 3.77 2.73
CA ALA A 176 -14.76 2.34 2.51
C ALA A 176 -13.30 1.88 2.60
N LEU A 177 -12.33 2.67 2.11
CA LEU A 177 -10.91 2.39 2.27
C LEU A 177 -10.51 2.33 3.75
N LEU A 178 -10.99 3.27 4.56
CA LEU A 178 -10.70 3.28 6.00
C LEU A 178 -11.31 2.07 6.71
N LEU A 179 -12.57 1.73 6.40
CA LEU A 179 -13.26 0.57 6.96
C LEU A 179 -12.64 -0.76 6.52
N ALA A 180 -12.09 -0.81 5.31
CA ALA A 180 -11.35 -1.96 4.79
C ALA A 180 -9.94 -2.11 5.40
N SER A 181 -9.61 -1.33 6.44
CA SER A 181 -8.32 -1.36 7.11
C SER A 181 -7.14 -1.10 6.16
N TYR A 182 -7.34 -0.17 5.22
CA TYR A 182 -6.30 0.24 4.28
C TYR A 182 -5.05 0.73 5.03
N GLY A 183 -5.20 1.55 6.07
CA GLY A 183 -4.08 2.00 6.92
C GLY A 183 -3.19 0.86 7.44
N PRO A 184 -3.72 -0.08 8.24
CA PRO A 184 -2.97 -1.25 8.71
C PRO A 184 -2.31 -2.08 7.59
N ILE A 185 -2.97 -2.28 6.46
CA ILE A 185 -2.39 -3.02 5.33
C ILE A 185 -1.21 -2.24 4.73
N THR A 186 -1.31 -0.91 4.66
CA THR A 186 -0.25 -0.05 4.10
C THR A 186 0.95 0.09 5.03
N SER A 187 0.77 -0.14 6.34
CA SER A 187 1.85 -0.06 7.33
C SER A 187 2.72 -1.31 7.41
N ALA A 188 2.33 -2.40 6.76
CA ALA A 188 3.03 -3.67 6.84
C ALA A 188 3.95 -3.91 5.64
N VAL A 189 4.95 -4.77 5.81
CA VAL A 189 5.96 -5.12 4.81
C VAL A 189 5.64 -6.48 4.20
N PHE A 190 4.95 -6.44 3.07
CA PHE A 190 4.68 -7.58 2.17
C PHE A 190 4.27 -7.06 0.78
N PRO A 191 4.36 -7.88 -0.27
CA PRO A 191 4.15 -7.43 -1.65
C PRO A 191 2.70 -7.10 -2.01
N ASP A 192 1.71 -7.53 -1.22
CA ASP A 192 0.30 -7.53 -1.63
C ASP A 192 -0.24 -6.15 -2.01
N ILE A 193 0.13 -5.09 -1.29
CA ILE A 193 -0.31 -3.73 -1.65
C ILE A 193 0.30 -3.24 -2.96
N ALA A 194 1.55 -3.61 -3.25
CA ALA A 194 2.20 -3.32 -4.52
C ALA A 194 1.58 -4.14 -5.67
N MET A 195 1.27 -5.42 -5.42
CA MET A 195 0.56 -6.28 -6.37
C MET A 195 -0.86 -5.76 -6.63
N ALA A 196 -1.56 -5.29 -5.60
CA ALA A 196 -2.87 -4.67 -5.74
C ALA A 196 -2.80 -3.39 -6.59
N ALA A 197 -1.81 -2.52 -6.33
CA ALA A 197 -1.59 -1.31 -7.12
C ALA A 197 -1.36 -1.63 -8.62
N LEU A 198 -0.50 -2.61 -8.91
CA LEU A 198 -0.25 -3.08 -10.29
C LEU A 198 -1.50 -3.68 -10.93
N SER A 199 -2.26 -4.48 -10.18
CA SER A 199 -3.50 -5.10 -10.66
C SER A 199 -4.57 -4.05 -10.97
N PHE A 200 -4.72 -3.04 -10.11
CA PHE A 200 -5.61 -1.91 -10.37
C PHE A 200 -5.18 -1.09 -11.60
N ALA A 201 -3.88 -0.82 -11.73
CA ALA A 201 -3.33 -0.15 -12.91
C ALA A 201 -3.59 -0.96 -14.18
N ALA A 202 -3.46 -2.29 -14.11
CA ALA A 202 -3.71 -3.17 -15.22
C ALA A 202 -5.17 -3.18 -15.66
N ILE A 203 -6.10 -3.33 -14.71
CA ILE A 203 -7.54 -3.24 -14.97
C ILE A 203 -7.86 -1.89 -15.60
N PHE A 204 -7.29 -0.79 -15.08
CA PHE A 204 -7.49 0.53 -15.64
C PHE A 204 -6.97 0.65 -17.08
N ALA A 205 -5.81 0.08 -17.39
CA ALA A 205 -5.26 0.07 -18.74
C ALA A 205 -6.17 -0.69 -19.72
N ILE A 206 -6.72 -1.85 -19.30
CA ILE A 206 -7.67 -2.65 -20.09
C ILE A 206 -8.97 -1.86 -20.33
N LEU A 207 -9.51 -1.20 -19.30
CA LEU A 207 -10.70 -0.35 -19.44
C LEU A 207 -10.50 0.84 -20.39
N ARG A 208 -9.24 1.20 -20.67
CA ARG A 208 -8.83 2.24 -21.62
C ARG A 208 -8.40 1.69 -22.99
N GLU A 209 -8.73 0.43 -23.29
CA GLU A 209 -8.38 -0.25 -24.56
C GLU A 209 -6.85 -0.34 -24.79
N ARG A 210 -6.06 -0.31 -23.71
CA ARG A 210 -4.60 -0.50 -23.75
C ARG A 210 -4.25 -1.92 -23.29
N ASP A 211 -4.80 -2.91 -23.99
CA ASP A 211 -4.74 -4.32 -23.59
C ASP A 211 -3.31 -4.83 -23.38
N TRP A 212 -2.36 -4.39 -24.21
CA TRP A 212 -0.96 -4.78 -24.07
C TRP A 212 -0.32 -4.29 -22.76
N LEU A 213 -0.66 -3.05 -22.32
CA LEU A 213 -0.20 -2.53 -21.03
C LEU A 213 -0.89 -3.25 -19.88
N GLY A 214 -2.18 -3.51 -20.02
CA GLY A 214 -2.94 -4.31 -19.07
C GLY A 214 -2.32 -5.68 -18.86
N ALA A 215 -2.06 -6.40 -19.95
CA ALA A 215 -1.40 -7.70 -19.92
C ALA A 215 -0.01 -7.63 -19.29
N LEU A 216 0.81 -6.64 -19.67
CA LEU A 216 2.14 -6.44 -19.08
C LEU A 216 2.05 -6.21 -17.57
N LEU A 217 1.15 -5.34 -17.10
CA LEU A 217 1.01 -5.02 -15.68
C LEU A 217 0.44 -6.19 -14.87
N LEU A 218 -0.48 -6.99 -15.43
CA LEU A 218 -0.93 -8.24 -14.81
C LEU A 218 0.22 -9.25 -14.73
N VAL A 219 0.96 -9.44 -15.81
CA VAL A 219 2.14 -10.32 -15.81
C VAL A 219 3.11 -9.83 -14.74
N LEU A 220 3.44 -8.54 -14.66
CA LEU A 220 4.31 -7.99 -13.62
C LEU A 220 3.78 -8.16 -12.20
N SER A 221 2.45 -8.14 -11.99
CA SER A 221 1.88 -8.39 -10.66
C SER A 221 2.11 -9.83 -10.21
N PHE A 222 2.14 -10.80 -11.13
CA PHE A 222 2.32 -12.23 -10.83
C PHE A 222 3.76 -12.76 -11.01
N THR A 223 4.47 -12.35 -12.05
CA THR A 223 5.67 -13.02 -12.60
C THR A 223 6.94 -12.22 -12.40
N SER A 224 7.05 -11.50 -11.30
CA SER A 224 8.38 -11.09 -10.88
C SER A 224 9.11 -12.30 -10.28
N ALA A 225 9.38 -13.31 -11.12
CA ALA A 225 9.88 -14.62 -10.78
C ALA A 225 11.18 -14.88 -11.53
N GLN A 226 12.22 -15.23 -10.75
CA GLN A 226 13.46 -15.91 -11.12
C GLN A 226 14.22 -15.41 -12.36
N THR A 227 15.25 -14.59 -12.15
CA THR A 227 16.50 -14.80 -12.88
C THR A 227 17.17 -16.03 -12.29
N THR A 228 17.08 -17.14 -13.00
CA THR A 228 17.93 -18.31 -12.78
C THR A 228 19.39 -17.92 -13.02
N SER A 229 20.13 -17.62 -11.94
CA SER A 229 21.59 -17.74 -11.98
C SER A 229 21.93 -19.16 -11.55
N SER A 230 22.22 -19.97 -12.57
CA SER A 230 22.96 -21.24 -12.51
C SER A 230 24.23 -21.14 -11.68
#